data_AF-X7ZU68-F1
#
_entry.id   AF-X7ZU68-F1
#
_cell.length_a   1.000
_cell.length_b   1.000
_cell.length_c   1.000
_cell.angle_alpha   90.00
_cell.angle_beta   90.00
_cell.angle_gamma   90.00
#
_symmetry.space_group_name_H-M   'P 1'
#
loop_
_entity.id
_entity.type
_entity.pdbx_description
1 polymer ?
#
loop_
_entity_poly.entity_id
_entity_poly.type
_entity_poly.pdbx_seq_one_letter_code
_entity_poly.pdbx_strand_id
1 'polypeptide(L)'
;MARALRAAGYVELAETEAWPGAGKFFTVRAGSVVAWHSAGASAAPFRVIGAHTDSPNLRVKQRPDRVVAGWQVVALQPYGGAWLNSWLDRDLGISGRLSVRDGAGVSHRLVRIDDPILRVPQLAIHLAEDRKSLTLDPQHHVNAVWAAGDSTRSFVGYVAERAGVGADDVLGFDLMTHDLAPSTLAGVDDQFLSAPRLDNQASCYAGLEALLAAEPDRYLPVLVLFDHEEVGSSSDHGAQSELLLTTLERVVLAAGGDREDFLRRMAGSMMASADMAHATHPNYPDRHEPGHPVTINGARCSRCNPTCGMPPTGAPLRPSHSPADRPAWRCSDTNTAPTYHAVRRSARSPRHAPASRPWTSALPNWRCTPPAN
;
A
#
# COMPACT_ATOMS: atom_id res chain seq x y z
N MET A 1 -2.87 -5.96 -12.50
CA MET A 1 -3.13 -7.28 -11.88
C MET A 1 -4.30 -8.02 -12.54
N ALA A 2 -5.56 -7.62 -12.38
CA ALA A 2 -6.72 -8.34 -12.97
C ALA A 2 -6.59 -8.64 -14.48
N ARG A 3 -6.11 -7.70 -15.30
CA ARG A 3 -5.84 -7.94 -16.74
C ARG A 3 -4.83 -9.07 -16.99
N ALA A 4 -3.75 -9.14 -16.19
CA ALA A 4 -2.72 -10.17 -16.33
C ALA A 4 -3.25 -11.54 -15.91
N LEU A 5 -4.04 -11.60 -14.82
CA LEU A 5 -4.73 -12.83 -14.38
C LEU A 5 -5.66 -13.37 -15.49
N ARG A 6 -6.50 -12.51 -16.09
CA ARG A 6 -7.36 -12.92 -17.21
C ARG A 6 -6.56 -13.42 -18.41
N ALA A 7 -5.45 -12.76 -18.76
CA ALA A 7 -4.57 -13.19 -19.84
C ALA A 7 -3.95 -14.58 -19.57
N ALA A 8 -3.74 -14.93 -18.30
CA ALA A 8 -3.27 -16.25 -17.87
C ALA A 8 -4.39 -17.29 -17.65
N GLY A 9 -5.62 -16.98 -18.07
CA GLY A 9 -6.76 -17.90 -18.01
C GLY A 9 -7.47 -17.96 -16.66
N TYR A 10 -7.22 -17.01 -15.75
CA TYR A 10 -8.01 -16.88 -14.53
C TYR A 10 -9.36 -16.22 -14.82
N VAL A 11 -10.41 -16.71 -14.18
CA VAL A 11 -11.77 -16.18 -14.28
C VAL A 11 -12.08 -15.31 -13.07
N GLU A 12 -12.60 -14.10 -13.33
CA GLU A 12 -13.09 -13.24 -12.25
C GLU A 12 -14.43 -13.76 -11.74
N LEU A 13 -14.55 -13.90 -10.43
CA LEU A 13 -15.78 -14.30 -9.77
C LEU A 13 -16.42 -13.10 -9.08
N ALA A 14 -17.73 -12.95 -9.25
CA ALA A 14 -18.51 -12.00 -8.47
C ALA A 14 -18.68 -12.55 -7.04
N GLU A 15 -18.46 -11.70 -6.04
CA GLU A 15 -18.64 -12.09 -4.64
C GLU A 15 -20.11 -12.41 -4.32
N THR A 16 -21.05 -11.90 -5.10
CA THR A 16 -22.50 -12.12 -4.93
C THR A 16 -23.02 -13.43 -5.53
N GLU A 17 -22.20 -14.17 -6.27
CA GLU A 17 -22.61 -15.38 -6.99
C GLU A 17 -22.07 -16.66 -6.35
N ALA A 18 -22.68 -17.81 -6.68
CA ALA A 18 -22.12 -19.11 -6.34
C ALA A 18 -20.82 -19.36 -7.10
N TRP A 19 -19.82 -19.97 -6.45
CA TRP A 19 -18.50 -20.17 -7.03
C TRP A 19 -18.29 -21.60 -7.53
N PRO A 20 -17.54 -21.81 -8.63
CA PRO A 20 -17.14 -23.14 -9.07
C PRO A 20 -16.13 -23.78 -8.10
N GLY A 21 -16.14 -25.12 -8.01
CA GLY A 21 -15.30 -25.84 -7.04
C GLY A 21 -13.82 -26.00 -7.41
N ALA A 22 -13.45 -25.88 -8.69
CA ALA A 22 -12.07 -26.06 -9.15
C ALA A 22 -11.76 -25.19 -10.38
N GLY A 23 -10.56 -24.60 -10.42
CA GLY A 23 -10.10 -23.77 -11.54
C GLY A 23 -9.11 -22.68 -11.12
N LYS A 24 -8.88 -21.72 -12.03
CA LYS A 24 -8.07 -20.52 -11.81
C LYS A 24 -9.00 -19.34 -11.64
N PHE A 25 -9.03 -18.73 -10.46
CA PHE A 25 -10.04 -17.73 -10.12
C PHE A 25 -9.46 -16.54 -9.40
N PHE A 26 -10.15 -15.40 -9.48
CA PHE A 26 -9.88 -14.25 -8.64
C PHE A 26 -11.14 -13.43 -8.37
N THR A 27 -11.09 -12.63 -7.30
CA THR A 27 -12.10 -11.62 -6.97
C THR A 27 -11.42 -10.26 -6.85
N VAL A 28 -12.18 -9.21 -7.13
CA VAL A 28 -11.73 -7.82 -6.95
C VAL A 28 -12.74 -7.11 -6.05
N ARG A 29 -12.24 -6.50 -4.97
CA ARG A 29 -13.03 -5.62 -4.10
C ARG A 29 -12.33 -4.28 -4.01
N ALA A 30 -12.90 -3.28 -4.69
CA ALA A 30 -12.28 -1.95 -4.84
C ALA A 30 -10.83 -2.06 -5.34
N GLY A 31 -9.82 -1.66 -4.54
CA GLY A 31 -8.40 -1.79 -4.88
C GLY A 31 -7.81 -3.18 -4.63
N SER A 32 -8.48 -4.04 -3.88
CA SER A 32 -7.94 -5.32 -3.43
C SER A 32 -8.25 -6.47 -4.39
N VAL A 33 -7.34 -7.45 -4.44
CA VAL A 33 -7.45 -8.64 -5.29
C VAL A 33 -7.12 -9.88 -4.48
N VAL A 34 -7.96 -10.91 -4.56
CA VAL A 34 -7.63 -12.26 -4.08
C VAL A 34 -7.66 -13.21 -5.27
N ALA A 35 -6.57 -13.91 -5.55
CA ALA A 35 -6.47 -14.84 -6.68
C ALA A 35 -5.95 -16.20 -6.21
N TRP A 36 -6.45 -17.28 -6.78
CA TRP A 36 -6.11 -18.64 -6.36
C TRP A 36 -6.20 -19.65 -7.51
N HIS A 37 -5.46 -20.75 -7.37
CA HIS A 37 -5.49 -21.86 -8.32
C HIS A 37 -5.90 -23.14 -7.59
N SER A 38 -7.15 -23.58 -7.77
CA SER A 38 -7.75 -24.72 -7.06
C SER A 38 -7.86 -26.01 -7.88
N ALA A 39 -7.36 -26.03 -9.12
CA ALA A 39 -7.40 -27.23 -9.96
C ALA A 39 -6.64 -28.38 -9.27
N GLY A 40 -7.28 -29.54 -9.07
CA GLY A 40 -6.61 -30.72 -8.50
C GLY A 40 -6.24 -30.67 -7.00
N ALA A 41 -6.56 -29.59 -6.28
CA ALA A 41 -6.16 -29.38 -4.88
C ALA A 41 -7.33 -29.07 -3.94
N SER A 42 -8.43 -29.82 -4.05
CA SER A 42 -9.68 -29.56 -3.30
C SER A 42 -9.54 -29.62 -1.77
N ALA A 43 -8.68 -30.50 -1.25
CA ALA A 43 -8.46 -30.68 0.19
C ALA A 43 -7.13 -30.09 0.73
N ALA A 44 -6.33 -29.45 -0.14
CA ALA A 44 -4.97 -29.02 0.21
C ALA A 44 -4.97 -27.75 1.09
N PRO A 45 -4.07 -27.62 2.09
CA PRO A 45 -3.88 -26.36 2.80
C PRO A 45 -3.43 -25.22 1.87
N PHE A 46 -3.58 -23.97 2.31
CA PHE A 46 -3.26 -22.80 1.52
C PHE A 46 -1.79 -22.39 1.65
N ARG A 47 -1.21 -21.91 0.53
CA ARG A 47 0.06 -21.18 0.51
C ARG A 47 -0.22 -19.79 -0.02
N VAL A 48 -0.21 -18.82 0.90
CA VAL A 48 -0.65 -17.46 0.62
C VAL A 48 0.56 -16.54 0.48
N ILE A 49 0.59 -15.73 -0.56
CA ILE A 49 1.45 -14.53 -0.65
C ILE A 49 0.55 -13.33 -0.41
N GLY A 50 0.91 -12.50 0.58
CA GLY A 50 0.24 -11.23 0.87
C GLY A 50 1.11 -10.04 0.49
N ALA A 51 0.53 -9.02 -0.14
CA ALA A 51 1.14 -7.71 -0.34
C ALA A 51 0.05 -6.62 -0.32
N HIS A 52 0.40 -5.36 -0.59
CA HIS A 52 -0.58 -4.28 -0.73
C HIS A 52 -0.41 -3.44 -1.99
N THR A 53 -1.53 -2.92 -2.47
CA THR A 53 -1.71 -2.25 -3.77
C THR A 53 -1.62 -0.74 -3.67
N ASP A 54 -1.78 -0.18 -2.48
CA ASP A 54 -1.64 1.24 -2.22
C ASP A 54 -0.20 1.65 -1.96
N SER A 55 0.06 2.94 -2.16
CA SER A 55 1.32 3.61 -1.85
C SER A 55 1.01 5.03 -1.37
N PRO A 56 1.88 5.66 -0.57
CA PRO A 56 1.66 7.03 -0.13
C PRO A 56 1.59 7.99 -1.31
N ASN A 57 0.61 8.90 -1.30
CA ASN A 57 0.39 9.86 -2.39
C ASN A 57 -0.37 11.11 -1.93
N LEU A 58 -0.63 12.04 -2.85
CA LEU A 58 -1.56 13.14 -2.64
C LEU A 58 -2.90 12.85 -3.34
N ARG A 59 -3.98 12.76 -2.57
CA ARG A 59 -5.35 12.54 -3.06
C ARG A 59 -6.13 13.83 -3.21
N VAL A 60 -7.03 13.86 -4.18
CA VAL A 60 -7.93 14.99 -4.44
C VAL A 60 -9.00 15.05 -3.33
N LYS A 61 -9.17 16.24 -2.71
CA LYS A 61 -10.22 16.46 -1.70
C LYS A 61 -11.61 16.46 -2.36
N GLN A 62 -12.64 16.14 -1.58
CA GLN A 62 -14.04 16.10 -2.04
C GLN A 62 -14.57 17.43 -2.59
N ARG A 63 -13.98 18.55 -2.17
CA ARG A 63 -14.22 19.90 -2.73
C ARG A 63 -12.88 20.48 -3.18
N PRO A 64 -12.40 20.12 -4.37
CA PRO A 64 -11.03 20.39 -4.76
C PRO A 64 -10.82 21.80 -5.33
N ASP A 65 -11.83 22.39 -5.95
CA ASP A 65 -11.66 23.59 -6.76
C ASP A 65 -11.45 24.83 -5.89
N ARG A 66 -10.32 25.53 -6.09
CA ARG A 66 -9.97 26.76 -5.36
C ARG A 66 -9.33 27.79 -6.29
N VAL A 67 -9.38 29.05 -5.86
CA VAL A 67 -8.63 30.15 -6.45
C VAL A 67 -7.80 30.81 -5.36
N VAL A 68 -6.51 31.04 -5.62
CA VAL A 68 -5.59 31.73 -4.72
C VAL A 68 -4.65 32.60 -5.55
N ALA A 69 -4.64 33.91 -5.30
CA ALA A 69 -3.71 34.86 -5.92
C ALA A 69 -3.64 34.78 -7.46
N GLY A 70 -4.79 34.66 -8.14
CA GLY A 70 -4.86 34.53 -9.60
C GLY A 70 -4.49 33.15 -10.15
N TRP A 71 -4.37 32.14 -9.28
CA TRP A 71 -4.15 30.75 -9.65
C TRP A 71 -5.36 29.90 -9.33
N GLN A 72 -5.73 29.03 -10.26
CA GLN A 72 -6.63 27.93 -9.98
C GLN A 72 -5.82 26.81 -9.34
N VAL A 73 -6.35 26.27 -8.25
CA VAL A 73 -5.68 25.31 -7.38
C VAL A 73 -6.60 24.13 -7.14
N VAL A 74 -6.04 22.93 -7.20
CA VAL A 74 -6.69 21.68 -6.81
C VAL A 74 -6.26 21.36 -5.38
N ALA A 75 -7.24 21.28 -4.48
CA ALA A 75 -6.99 20.98 -3.09
C ALA A 75 -6.69 19.50 -2.90
N LEU A 76 -5.52 19.21 -2.35
CA LEU A 76 -5.02 17.85 -2.14
C LEU A 76 -4.87 17.55 -0.64
N GLN A 77 -4.83 16.26 -0.30
CA GLN A 77 -4.50 15.76 1.03
C GLN A 77 -3.49 14.61 0.94
N PRO A 78 -2.56 14.50 1.89
CA PRO A 78 -1.72 13.32 1.98
C PRO A 78 -2.55 12.07 2.28
N TYR A 79 -2.15 10.98 1.65
CA TYR A 79 -2.61 9.64 1.91
C TYR A 79 -1.39 8.80 2.30
N GLY A 80 -1.50 8.08 3.42
CA GLY A 80 -0.38 7.34 3.99
C GLY A 80 0.73 8.20 4.57
N GLY A 81 1.88 7.58 4.84
CA GLY A 81 3.11 8.25 5.32
C GLY A 81 3.86 9.03 4.24
N ALA A 82 3.16 9.82 3.42
CA ALA A 82 3.76 10.48 2.27
C ALA A 82 4.87 11.47 2.67
N TRP A 83 6.06 11.29 2.08
CA TRP A 83 7.20 12.20 2.25
C TRP A 83 6.96 13.47 1.45
N LEU A 84 6.26 14.45 2.03
CA LEU A 84 5.64 15.57 1.30
C LEU A 84 6.61 16.39 0.43
N ASN A 85 7.86 16.54 0.84
CA ASN A 85 8.86 17.29 0.09
C ASN A 85 9.27 16.59 -1.22
N SER A 86 9.11 15.27 -1.37
CA SER A 86 9.39 14.60 -2.65
C SER A 86 8.34 14.87 -3.72
N TRP A 87 7.15 15.35 -3.31
CA TRP A 87 6.03 15.72 -4.18
C TRP A 87 6.08 17.16 -4.69
N LEU A 88 6.96 17.99 -4.12
CA LEU A 88 7.17 19.34 -4.60
C LEU A 88 7.83 19.32 -5.97
N ASP A 89 7.42 20.26 -6.81
CA ASP A 89 8.07 20.55 -8.09
C ASP A 89 8.18 19.36 -9.07
N ARG A 90 7.24 18.42 -8.94
CA ARG A 90 7.01 17.33 -9.88
C ARG A 90 5.92 17.70 -10.89
N ASP A 91 6.05 17.17 -12.09
CA ASP A 91 4.98 17.18 -13.06
C ASP A 91 4.07 15.98 -12.79
N LEU A 92 2.84 16.28 -12.38
CA LEU A 92 1.91 15.30 -11.86
C LEU A 92 0.71 15.11 -12.80
N GLY A 93 0.41 13.84 -13.08
CA GLY A 93 -0.85 13.42 -13.67
C GLY A 93 -1.88 13.02 -12.61
N ILE A 94 -3.04 12.54 -13.06
CA ILE A 94 -4.08 11.97 -12.20
C ILE A 94 -4.39 10.54 -12.58
N SER A 95 -4.50 9.68 -11.56
CA SER A 95 -5.02 8.33 -11.68
C SER A 95 -6.13 8.12 -10.66
N GLY A 96 -7.03 7.16 -10.90
CA GLY A 96 -8.04 6.81 -9.90
C GLY A 96 -9.30 6.21 -10.51
N ARG A 97 -10.43 6.49 -9.87
CA ARG A 97 -11.74 5.95 -10.22
C ARG A 97 -12.84 6.97 -10.04
N LEU A 98 -13.76 6.98 -11.00
CA LEU A 98 -15.05 7.66 -10.90
C LEU A 98 -16.15 6.62 -10.60
N SER A 99 -17.01 6.91 -9.64
CA SER A 99 -18.28 6.22 -9.43
C SER A 99 -19.34 6.93 -10.26
N VAL A 100 -19.93 6.23 -11.22
CA VAL A 100 -20.81 6.82 -12.21
C VAL A 100 -22.20 6.21 -12.13
N ARG A 101 -23.22 7.03 -12.40
CA ARG A 101 -24.60 6.56 -12.53
C ARG A 101 -24.71 5.61 -13.71
N ASP A 102 -25.35 4.47 -13.49
CA ASP A 102 -25.61 3.47 -14.53
C ASP A 102 -27.05 2.97 -14.38
N GLY A 103 -27.98 3.66 -15.04
CA GLY A 103 -29.41 3.47 -14.84
C GLY A 103 -29.81 3.71 -13.37
N ALA A 104 -30.33 2.66 -12.73
CA ALA A 104 -30.67 2.67 -11.30
C ALA A 104 -29.49 2.27 -10.38
N GLY A 105 -28.35 1.86 -10.95
CA GLY A 105 -27.17 1.40 -10.24
C GLY A 105 -26.00 2.36 -10.28
N VAL A 106 -24.87 1.87 -9.80
CA VAL A 106 -23.57 2.55 -9.82
C VAL A 106 -22.57 1.64 -10.51
N SER A 107 -21.86 2.16 -11.50
CA SER A 107 -20.69 1.49 -12.07
C SER A 107 -19.43 2.32 -11.82
N HIS A 108 -18.28 1.75 -12.16
CA HIS A 108 -16.99 2.36 -11.90
C HIS A 108 -16.17 2.52 -13.18
N ARG A 109 -15.57 3.69 -13.37
CA ARG A 109 -14.66 3.98 -14.47
C ARG A 109 -13.28 4.30 -13.92
N LEU A 110 -12.28 3.51 -14.32
CA LEU A 110 -10.88 3.80 -14.01
C LEU A 110 -10.40 4.93 -14.91
N VAL A 111 -9.65 5.86 -14.33
CA VAL A 111 -9.11 7.03 -15.02
C VAL A 111 -7.60 7.05 -14.86
N ARG A 112 -6.92 7.37 -15.95
CA ARG A 112 -5.50 7.72 -15.97
C ARG A 112 -5.28 8.83 -16.99
N ILE A 113 -4.78 9.96 -16.52
CA ILE A 113 -4.42 11.14 -17.31
C ILE A 113 -2.93 11.35 -17.09
N ASP A 114 -2.14 10.98 -18.09
CA ASP A 114 -0.67 11.07 -18.08
C ASP A 114 -0.16 12.43 -18.63
N ASP A 115 -0.99 13.48 -18.55
CA ASP A 115 -0.64 14.86 -18.91
C ASP A 115 -0.10 15.61 -17.67
N PRO A 116 0.88 16.53 -17.82
CA PRO A 116 1.43 17.34 -16.73
C PRO A 116 0.48 18.48 -16.32
N ILE A 117 -0.65 18.11 -15.72
CA ILE A 117 -1.74 19.04 -15.41
C ILE A 117 -1.66 19.60 -13.99
N LEU A 118 -0.85 18.99 -13.11
CA LEU A 118 -0.74 19.39 -11.71
C LEU A 118 0.72 19.59 -11.34
N ARG A 119 0.97 20.61 -10.51
CA ARG A 119 2.27 20.85 -9.88
C ARG A 119 2.07 21.40 -8.48
N VAL A 120 2.79 20.87 -7.50
CA VAL A 120 2.84 21.44 -6.14
C VAL A 120 4.09 22.32 -6.05
N PRO A 121 3.98 23.66 -6.18
CA PRO A 121 5.15 24.52 -6.28
C PRO A 121 5.83 24.69 -4.92
N GLN A 122 7.16 24.56 -4.88
CA GLN A 122 7.93 24.92 -3.70
C GLN A 122 8.05 26.45 -3.57
N LEU A 123 7.94 26.97 -2.34
CA LEU A 123 8.22 28.38 -2.08
C LEU A 123 9.69 28.69 -2.40
N ALA A 124 9.91 29.79 -3.14
CA ALA A 124 11.25 30.23 -3.47
C ALA A 124 12.11 30.47 -2.22
N ILE A 125 13.36 29.99 -2.24
CA ILE A 125 14.30 30.08 -1.11
C ILE A 125 14.52 31.52 -0.60
N HIS A 126 14.38 32.52 -1.47
CA HIS A 126 14.53 33.94 -1.12
C HIS A 126 13.44 34.43 -0.16
N LEU A 127 12.26 33.79 -0.19
CA LEU A 127 11.10 34.10 0.66
C LEU A 127 10.97 33.14 1.86
N ALA A 128 11.82 32.12 1.95
CA ALA A 128 11.81 31.20 3.07
C ALA A 128 12.41 31.85 4.32
N GLU A 129 11.66 31.80 5.43
CA GLU A 129 12.11 32.31 6.73
C GLU A 129 13.29 31.52 7.28
N ASP A 130 13.22 30.17 7.23
CA ASP A 130 14.32 29.28 7.54
C ASP A 130 14.80 28.57 6.28
N ARG A 131 16.08 28.75 5.93
CA ARG A 131 16.73 28.12 4.78
C ARG A 131 17.37 26.78 5.11
N LYS A 132 17.43 26.40 6.40
CA LYS A 132 18.04 25.16 6.88
C LYS A 132 17.05 24.02 7.04
N SER A 133 15.77 24.32 7.13
CA SER A 133 14.71 23.32 7.27
C SER A 133 13.56 23.56 6.30
N LEU A 134 12.91 22.47 5.88
CA LEU A 134 11.69 22.51 5.08
C LEU A 134 10.57 21.88 5.91
N THR A 135 9.67 22.72 6.41
CA THR A 135 8.47 22.28 7.13
C THR A 135 7.25 22.56 6.27
N LEU A 136 6.57 21.50 5.84
CA LEU A 136 5.37 21.60 5.00
C LEU A 136 4.13 21.38 5.85
N ASP A 137 3.17 22.30 5.74
CA ASP A 137 1.85 22.13 6.31
C ASP A 137 1.01 21.26 5.35
N PRO A 138 0.54 20.08 5.78
CA PRO A 138 -0.26 19.16 4.95
C PRO A 138 -1.59 19.72 4.44
N GLN A 139 -2.11 20.77 5.07
CA GLN A 139 -3.37 21.41 4.69
C GLN A 139 -3.13 22.57 3.70
N HIS A 140 -2.04 23.31 3.87
CA HIS A 140 -1.81 24.56 3.14
C HIS A 140 -0.80 24.43 2.00
N HIS A 141 0.28 23.66 2.18
CA HIS A 141 1.46 23.70 1.30
C HIS A 141 1.53 22.56 0.28
N VAL A 142 0.51 21.70 0.20
CA VAL A 142 0.47 20.55 -0.73
C VAL A 142 -0.59 20.67 -1.81
N ASN A 143 -1.28 21.81 -1.91
CA ASN A 143 -2.27 22.03 -2.95
C ASN A 143 -1.56 22.27 -4.30
N ALA A 144 -2.12 21.74 -5.38
CA ALA A 144 -1.48 21.80 -6.69
C ALA A 144 -2.07 22.92 -7.56
N VAL A 145 -1.22 23.67 -8.25
CA VAL A 145 -1.65 24.58 -9.31
C VAL A 145 -1.96 23.78 -10.57
N TRP A 146 -2.98 24.19 -11.33
CA TRP A 146 -3.34 23.55 -12.60
C TRP A 146 -3.71 24.53 -13.72
N ALA A 147 -4.06 25.78 -13.39
CA ALA A 147 -4.32 26.84 -14.36
C ALA A 147 -4.17 28.23 -13.71
N ALA A 148 -4.08 29.27 -14.54
CA ALA A 148 -4.20 30.66 -14.10
C ALA A 148 -5.66 31.15 -14.20
N GLY A 149 -6.01 32.18 -13.43
CA GLY A 149 -7.31 32.87 -13.48
C GLY A 149 -7.99 33.01 -12.12
N ASP A 150 -8.97 33.92 -12.07
CA ASP A 150 -9.69 34.31 -10.84
C ASP A 150 -11.02 33.55 -10.62
N SER A 151 -11.38 32.64 -11.53
CA SER A 151 -12.58 31.83 -11.45
C SER A 151 -12.25 30.35 -11.29
N THR A 152 -13.04 29.64 -10.48
CA THR A 152 -12.91 28.18 -10.36
C THR A 152 -13.41 27.49 -11.64
N ARG A 153 -12.69 26.44 -12.06
CA ARG A 153 -13.15 25.44 -13.01
C ARG A 153 -13.34 24.11 -12.27
N SER A 154 -14.33 23.32 -12.66
CA SER A 154 -14.53 22.00 -12.07
C SER A 154 -13.40 21.04 -12.47
N PHE A 155 -12.54 20.67 -11.53
CA PHE A 155 -11.52 19.67 -11.74
C PHE A 155 -12.11 18.29 -12.01
N VAL A 156 -13.13 17.90 -11.23
CA VAL A 156 -13.83 16.62 -11.41
C VAL A 156 -14.53 16.57 -12.76
N GLY A 157 -15.14 17.67 -13.20
CA GLY A 157 -15.74 17.77 -14.54
C GLY A 157 -14.71 17.57 -15.65
N TYR A 158 -13.51 18.17 -15.52
CA TYR A 158 -12.41 17.94 -16.46
C TYR A 158 -11.98 16.47 -16.50
N VAL A 159 -11.85 15.82 -15.35
CA VAL A 159 -11.51 14.39 -15.26
C VAL A 159 -12.60 13.52 -15.88
N ALA A 160 -13.87 13.85 -15.64
CA ALA A 160 -15.03 13.15 -16.20
C ALA A 160 -15.06 13.21 -17.73
N GLU A 161 -14.86 14.41 -18.29
CA GLU A 161 -14.77 14.63 -19.74
C GLU A 161 -13.68 13.74 -20.37
N ARG A 162 -12.49 13.71 -19.77
CA ARG A 162 -11.38 12.86 -20.21
C ARG A 162 -11.64 11.35 -20.05
N ALA A 163 -12.53 10.98 -19.13
CA ALA A 163 -12.99 9.61 -18.95
C ALA A 163 -14.16 9.23 -19.88
N GLY A 164 -14.66 10.17 -20.69
CA GLY A 164 -15.85 9.96 -21.53
C GLY A 164 -17.15 9.83 -20.72
N VAL A 165 -17.21 10.49 -19.56
CA VAL A 165 -18.33 10.46 -18.62
C VAL A 165 -18.96 11.85 -18.53
N GLY A 166 -20.29 11.93 -18.57
CA GLY A 166 -21.01 13.18 -18.32
C GLY A 166 -20.77 13.66 -16.89
N ALA A 167 -20.49 14.96 -16.69
CA ALA A 167 -20.20 15.50 -15.37
C ALA A 167 -21.34 15.25 -14.35
N ASP A 168 -22.59 15.31 -14.80
CA ASP A 168 -23.79 15.05 -13.98
C ASP A 168 -23.99 13.57 -13.61
N ASP A 169 -23.30 12.66 -14.31
CA ASP A 169 -23.32 11.23 -14.02
C ASP A 169 -22.29 10.84 -12.96
N VAL A 170 -21.35 11.73 -12.61
CA VAL A 170 -20.35 11.46 -11.57
C VAL A 170 -20.98 11.56 -10.18
N LEU A 171 -21.11 10.42 -9.51
CA LEU A 171 -21.66 10.31 -8.16
C LEU A 171 -20.61 10.45 -7.06
N GLY A 172 -19.35 10.18 -7.40
CA GLY A 172 -18.22 10.26 -6.49
C GLY A 172 -16.92 9.91 -7.19
N PHE A 173 -15.81 10.16 -6.51
CA PHE A 173 -14.49 9.90 -7.06
C PHE A 173 -13.48 9.54 -5.97
N ASP A 174 -12.46 8.80 -6.38
CA ASP A 174 -11.23 8.59 -5.62
C ASP A 174 -10.07 8.78 -6.60
N LEU A 175 -9.39 9.92 -6.48
CA LEU A 175 -8.37 10.37 -7.43
C LEU A 175 -7.09 10.68 -6.67
N MET A 176 -5.98 10.16 -7.18
CA MET A 176 -4.64 10.38 -6.67
C MET A 176 -3.73 10.96 -7.74
N THR A 177 -2.82 11.81 -7.30
CA THR A 177 -1.71 12.29 -8.12
C THR A 177 -0.70 11.17 -8.36
N HIS A 178 -0.01 11.24 -9.50
CA HIS A 178 1.12 10.37 -9.80
C HIS A 178 2.21 11.14 -10.55
N ASP A 179 3.47 10.82 -10.26
CA ASP A 179 4.62 11.35 -11.00
C ASP A 179 4.61 10.83 -12.43
N LEU A 180 4.87 11.72 -13.39
CA LEU A 180 4.98 11.42 -14.82
C LEU A 180 6.39 10.98 -15.21
N ALA A 181 7.38 11.16 -14.32
CA ALA A 181 8.71 10.61 -14.54
C ALA A 181 8.62 9.08 -14.74
N PRO A 182 9.10 8.55 -15.87
CA PRO A 182 9.02 7.13 -16.15
C PRO A 182 9.89 6.33 -15.19
N SER A 183 9.46 5.10 -14.89
CA SER A 183 10.32 4.13 -14.21
C SER A 183 11.47 3.72 -15.13
N THR A 184 12.69 3.67 -14.61
CA THR A 184 13.90 3.39 -15.38
C THR A 184 14.88 2.53 -14.61
N LEU A 185 15.75 1.83 -15.35
CA LEU A 185 17.01 1.37 -14.79
C LEU A 185 17.94 2.57 -14.60
N ALA A 186 18.78 2.51 -13.57
CA ALA A 186 19.67 3.60 -13.17
C ALA A 186 21.00 3.07 -12.64
N GLY A 187 22.00 3.96 -12.62
CA GLY A 187 23.37 3.61 -12.24
C GLY A 187 24.20 3.10 -13.42
N VAL A 188 25.51 2.95 -13.21
CA VAL A 188 26.40 2.29 -14.17
C VAL A 188 25.97 0.83 -14.29
N ASP A 189 25.91 0.30 -15.52
CA ASP A 189 25.47 -1.05 -15.84
C ASP A 189 24.04 -1.39 -15.39
N ASP A 190 23.15 -0.38 -15.32
CA ASP A 190 21.72 -0.57 -15.02
C ASP A 190 21.45 -1.31 -13.68
N GLN A 191 22.33 -1.09 -12.71
CA GLN A 191 22.35 -1.84 -11.44
C GLN A 191 21.18 -1.53 -10.49
N PHE A 192 20.39 -0.49 -10.75
CA PHE A 192 19.28 -0.06 -9.90
C PHE A 192 17.98 0.06 -10.68
N LEU A 193 16.86 -0.17 -9.99
CA LEU A 193 15.53 0.18 -10.48
C LEU A 193 15.06 1.44 -9.76
N SER A 194 14.83 2.52 -10.52
CA SER A 194 14.22 3.76 -10.03
C SER A 194 12.78 3.82 -10.51
N ALA A 195 11.83 3.71 -9.58
CA ALA A 195 10.41 3.74 -9.89
C ALA A 195 9.60 4.30 -8.71
N PRO A 196 8.51 5.04 -8.96
CA PRO A 196 7.55 5.34 -7.92
C PRO A 196 6.82 4.06 -7.50
N ARG A 197 6.34 4.02 -6.25
CA ARG A 197 5.48 2.94 -5.73
C ARG A 197 6.14 1.55 -5.70
N LEU A 198 7.48 1.47 -5.68
CA LEU A 198 8.18 0.20 -5.42
C LEU A 198 7.62 -0.46 -4.16
N ASP A 199 7.43 0.37 -3.13
CA ASP A 199 6.56 0.12 -2.00
C ASP A 199 5.08 0.33 -2.40
N ASN A 200 4.28 -0.72 -2.62
CA ASN A 200 4.65 -2.14 -2.61
C ASN A 200 4.28 -2.88 -3.91
N GLN A 201 4.31 -2.16 -5.04
CA GLN A 201 4.04 -2.75 -6.36
C GLN A 201 5.09 -3.79 -6.75
N ALA A 202 6.31 -3.71 -6.20
CA ALA A 202 7.35 -4.72 -6.42
C ALA A 202 6.93 -6.09 -5.85
N SER A 203 6.39 -6.13 -4.63
CA SER A 203 5.90 -7.39 -4.05
C SER A 203 4.61 -7.87 -4.71
N CYS A 204 3.72 -6.94 -5.10
CA CYS A 204 2.54 -7.29 -5.88
C CYS A 204 2.92 -7.98 -7.21
N TYR A 205 3.89 -7.43 -7.92
CA TYR A 205 4.40 -8.01 -9.17
C TYR A 205 5.03 -9.38 -8.92
N ALA A 206 5.96 -9.48 -7.96
CA ALA A 206 6.62 -10.75 -7.65
C ALA A 206 5.63 -11.84 -7.18
N GLY A 207 4.62 -11.47 -6.38
CA GLY A 207 3.56 -12.37 -5.94
C GLY A 207 2.65 -12.82 -7.08
N LEU A 208 2.32 -11.93 -8.03
CA LEU A 208 1.60 -12.30 -9.24
C LEU A 208 2.40 -13.29 -10.09
N GLU A 209 3.65 -12.99 -10.42
CA GLU A 209 4.50 -13.88 -11.21
C GLU A 209 4.65 -15.25 -10.54
N ALA A 210 4.83 -15.28 -9.21
CA ALA A 210 4.90 -16.52 -8.45
C ALA A 210 3.59 -17.32 -8.51
N LEU A 211 2.42 -16.66 -8.41
CA LEU A 211 1.13 -17.33 -8.54
C LEU A 211 0.94 -17.90 -9.95
N LEU A 212 1.30 -17.14 -10.99
CA LEU A 212 1.14 -17.55 -12.38
C LEU A 212 2.02 -18.75 -12.75
N ALA A 213 3.19 -18.86 -12.13
CA ALA A 213 4.10 -20.00 -12.30
C ALA A 213 3.78 -21.20 -11.39
N ALA A 214 2.91 -21.04 -10.40
CA ALA A 214 2.60 -22.08 -9.43
C ALA A 214 1.53 -23.06 -9.94
N GLU A 215 1.89 -24.34 -9.92
CA GLU A 215 0.94 -25.43 -10.11
C GLU A 215 0.51 -26.00 -8.75
N PRO A 216 -0.80 -26.19 -8.52
CA PRO A 216 -1.33 -26.76 -7.29
C PRO A 216 -0.94 -28.23 -7.18
N ASP A 217 -0.49 -28.61 -5.98
CA ASP A 217 -0.17 -29.99 -5.61
C ASP A 217 -0.48 -30.17 -4.12
N ARG A 218 0.55 -30.25 -3.27
CA ARG A 218 0.40 -30.36 -1.82
C ARG A 218 -0.29 -29.14 -1.18
N TYR A 219 -0.28 -28.00 -1.85
CA TYR A 219 -0.85 -26.75 -1.39
C TYR A 219 -1.62 -26.04 -2.49
N LEU A 220 -2.66 -25.33 -2.09
CA LEU A 220 -3.42 -24.43 -2.95
C LEU A 220 -2.76 -23.04 -2.94
N PRO A 221 -2.16 -22.57 -4.04
CA PRO A 221 -1.51 -21.26 -4.09
C PRO A 221 -2.55 -20.14 -4.14
N VAL A 222 -2.33 -19.13 -3.31
CA VAL A 222 -3.19 -17.96 -3.17
C VAL A 222 -2.33 -16.70 -3.17
N LEU A 223 -2.76 -15.68 -3.91
CA LEU A 223 -2.25 -14.32 -3.83
C LEU A 223 -3.34 -13.44 -3.25
N VAL A 224 -3.00 -12.63 -2.25
CA VAL A 224 -3.86 -11.57 -1.75
C VAL A 224 -3.11 -10.25 -1.78
N LEU A 225 -3.70 -9.27 -2.45
CA LEU A 225 -3.19 -7.91 -2.56
C LEU A 225 -4.23 -7.00 -1.91
N PHE A 226 -3.91 -6.45 -0.75
CA PHE A 226 -4.81 -5.57 0.01
C PHE A 226 -4.68 -4.11 -0.43
N ASP A 227 -5.71 -3.31 -0.21
CA ASP A 227 -5.64 -1.85 -0.25
C ASP A 227 -5.50 -1.33 1.19
N HIS A 228 -5.25 -0.03 1.34
CA HIS A 228 -5.26 0.68 2.61
C HIS A 228 -4.24 0.22 3.65
N GLU A 229 -3.13 -0.41 3.26
CA GLU A 229 -2.04 -0.74 4.20
C GLU A 229 -1.49 0.54 4.85
N GLU A 230 -1.25 1.56 4.02
CA GLU A 230 -0.56 2.81 4.39
C GLU A 230 -1.36 3.67 5.36
N VAL A 231 -2.64 3.35 5.55
CA VAL A 231 -3.56 4.02 6.47
C VAL A 231 -4.04 3.11 7.60
N GLY A 232 -3.41 1.95 7.79
CA GLY A 232 -3.61 1.05 8.92
C GLY A 232 -4.51 -0.17 8.66
N SER A 233 -4.86 -0.46 7.41
CA SER A 233 -5.58 -1.65 6.95
C SER A 233 -7.04 -1.84 7.45
N SER A 234 -7.56 -0.92 8.25
CA SER A 234 -8.91 -0.99 8.85
C SER A 234 -10.02 -0.52 7.88
N SER A 235 -10.22 -1.25 6.80
CA SER A 235 -11.33 -1.04 5.85
C SER A 235 -11.98 -2.38 5.48
N ASP A 236 -13.05 -2.38 4.70
CA ASP A 236 -13.75 -3.59 4.23
C ASP A 236 -12.98 -4.38 3.14
N HIS A 237 -11.86 -3.83 2.66
CA HIS A 237 -10.96 -4.46 1.70
C HIS A 237 -9.48 -4.35 2.09
N GLY A 238 -9.15 -3.86 3.29
CA GLY A 238 -7.80 -3.87 3.83
C GLY A 238 -7.45 -5.19 4.54
N ALA A 239 -6.20 -5.31 5.01
CA ALA A 239 -5.73 -6.56 5.64
C ALA A 239 -6.45 -6.93 6.96
N GLN A 240 -7.13 -5.98 7.61
CA GLN A 240 -7.96 -6.26 8.80
C GLN A 240 -9.41 -6.62 8.44
N SER A 241 -9.75 -6.68 7.15
CA SER A 241 -11.08 -7.10 6.69
C SER A 241 -11.24 -8.62 6.75
N GLU A 242 -12.48 -9.06 6.62
CA GLU A 242 -12.83 -10.47 6.44
C GLU A 242 -12.59 -10.98 5.00
N LEU A 243 -12.07 -10.15 4.08
CA LEU A 243 -11.96 -10.46 2.65
C LEU A 243 -11.20 -11.77 2.39
N LEU A 244 -10.02 -11.93 2.99
CA LEU A 244 -9.22 -13.15 2.80
C LEU A 244 -9.91 -14.35 3.43
N LEU A 245 -10.33 -14.24 4.69
CA LEU A 245 -10.92 -15.35 5.44
C LEU A 245 -12.19 -15.87 4.77
N THR A 246 -13.09 -14.96 4.38
CA THR A 246 -14.33 -15.32 3.67
C THR A 246 -14.06 -15.90 2.29
N THR A 247 -13.06 -15.40 1.56
CA THR A 247 -12.67 -15.98 0.26
C THR A 247 -12.16 -17.40 0.43
N LEU A 248 -11.23 -17.63 1.37
CA LEU A 248 -10.66 -18.96 1.61
C LEU A 248 -11.72 -19.97 2.05
N GLU A 249 -12.63 -19.57 2.94
CA GLU A 249 -13.76 -20.41 3.35
C GLU A 249 -14.66 -20.76 2.16
N ARG A 250 -15.01 -19.78 1.31
CA ARG A 250 -15.81 -20.04 0.12
C ARG A 250 -15.12 -20.95 -0.89
N VAL A 251 -13.79 -20.89 -1.00
CA VAL A 251 -13.02 -21.86 -1.81
C VAL A 251 -13.20 -23.28 -1.28
N VAL A 252 -13.27 -23.48 0.03
CA VAL A 252 -13.54 -24.81 0.63
C VAL A 252 -14.97 -25.25 0.35
N LEU A 253 -15.94 -24.37 0.61
CA LEU A 253 -17.37 -24.66 0.41
C LEU A 253 -17.70 -24.98 -1.05
N ALA A 254 -17.13 -24.22 -2.00
CA ALA A 254 -17.33 -24.44 -3.43
C ALA A 254 -16.76 -25.80 -3.89
N ALA A 255 -15.71 -26.29 -3.22
CA ALA A 255 -15.12 -27.60 -3.48
C ALA A 255 -15.90 -28.76 -2.82
N GLY A 256 -17.01 -28.49 -2.13
CA GLY A 256 -17.86 -29.48 -1.46
C GLY A 256 -17.43 -29.83 -0.04
N GLY A 257 -16.46 -29.10 0.53
CA GLY A 257 -16.11 -29.21 1.96
C GLY A 257 -17.04 -28.38 2.84
N ASP A 258 -16.79 -28.43 4.14
CA ASP A 258 -17.54 -27.66 5.14
C ASP A 258 -16.65 -26.71 5.96
N ARG A 259 -17.23 -26.11 7.02
CA ARG A 259 -16.50 -25.21 7.92
C ARG A 259 -15.38 -25.93 8.67
N GLU A 260 -15.56 -27.19 9.04
CA GLU A 260 -14.54 -27.97 9.73
C GLU A 260 -13.35 -28.22 8.80
N ASP A 261 -13.59 -28.54 7.53
CA ASP A 261 -12.54 -28.64 6.52
C ASP A 261 -11.77 -27.33 6.34
N PHE A 262 -12.45 -26.19 6.35
CA PHE A 262 -11.79 -24.88 6.30
C PHE A 262 -10.86 -24.68 7.50
N LEU A 263 -11.35 -24.92 8.72
CA LEU A 263 -10.56 -24.76 9.94
C LEU A 263 -9.32 -25.69 9.95
N ARG A 264 -9.48 -26.94 9.51
CA ARG A 264 -8.38 -27.91 9.37
C ARG A 264 -7.36 -27.46 8.32
N ARG A 265 -7.81 -26.96 7.17
CA ARG A 265 -6.92 -26.42 6.12
C ARG A 265 -6.16 -25.20 6.62
N MET A 266 -6.81 -24.30 7.35
CA MET A 266 -6.16 -23.12 7.93
C MET A 266 -5.00 -23.49 8.86
N ALA A 267 -5.17 -24.52 9.70
CA ALA A 267 -4.10 -25.00 10.58
C ALA A 267 -2.86 -25.52 9.84
N GLY A 268 -3.02 -26.04 8.61
CA GLY A 268 -1.92 -26.47 7.74
C GLY A 268 -1.39 -25.38 6.79
N SER A 269 -1.99 -24.19 6.80
CA SER A 269 -1.70 -23.11 5.85
C SER A 269 -0.57 -22.22 6.33
N MET A 270 0.08 -21.51 5.40
CA MET A 270 1.04 -20.45 5.74
C MET A 270 0.89 -19.28 4.80
N MET A 271 1.18 -18.09 5.33
CA MET A 271 1.19 -16.84 4.58
C MET A 271 2.58 -16.21 4.65
N ALA A 272 3.14 -15.88 3.48
CA ALA A 272 4.28 -15.01 3.36
C ALA A 272 3.78 -13.57 3.17
N SER A 273 4.00 -12.71 4.17
CA SER A 273 3.76 -11.26 4.04
C SER A 273 4.95 -10.64 3.33
N ALA A 274 4.73 -10.15 2.11
CA ALA A 274 5.73 -9.57 1.23
C ALA A 274 5.54 -8.06 1.16
N ASP A 275 6.56 -7.35 1.61
CA ASP A 275 6.63 -5.90 1.61
C ASP A 275 8.11 -5.46 1.66
N MET A 276 8.39 -4.25 1.18
CA MET A 276 9.73 -3.73 0.95
C MET A 276 10.54 -3.62 2.25
N ALA A 277 11.86 -3.76 2.13
CA ALA A 277 12.78 -3.59 3.25
C ALA A 277 13.70 -2.39 3.02
N HIS A 278 14.20 -1.82 4.10
CA HIS A 278 15.09 -0.67 4.04
C HIS A 278 16.54 -1.13 3.81
N ALA A 279 17.06 -0.92 2.60
CA ALA A 279 18.50 -1.07 2.36
C ALA A 279 19.29 -0.09 3.24
N THR A 280 20.50 -0.48 3.66
CA THR A 280 21.35 0.40 4.47
C THR A 280 21.70 1.65 3.67
N HIS A 281 21.27 2.81 4.15
CA HIS A 281 21.45 4.07 3.43
C HIS A 281 22.91 4.53 3.55
N PRO A 282 23.64 4.78 2.44
CA PRO A 282 25.08 5.07 2.50
C PRO A 282 25.41 6.38 3.22
N ASN A 283 24.53 7.39 3.16
CA ASN A 283 24.70 8.66 3.89
C ASN A 283 24.17 8.64 5.33
N TYR A 284 23.47 7.58 5.73
CA TYR A 284 22.87 7.43 7.07
C TYR A 284 22.99 5.99 7.59
N PRO A 285 24.19 5.39 7.55
CA PRO A 285 24.37 3.98 7.90
C PRO A 285 24.07 3.70 9.38
N ASP A 286 24.19 4.73 10.22
CA ASP A 286 23.90 4.75 11.65
C ASP A 286 22.41 4.59 12.00
N ARG A 287 21.52 4.63 10.99
CA ARG A 287 20.08 4.39 11.18
C ARG A 287 19.69 2.91 11.20
N HIS A 288 20.56 2.04 10.73
CA HIS A 288 20.36 0.59 10.72
C HIS A 288 20.98 -0.08 11.94
N GLU A 289 20.42 -1.22 12.33
CA GLU A 289 21.02 -2.05 13.38
C GLU A 289 22.40 -2.54 12.93
N PRO A 290 23.49 -2.27 13.69
CA PRO A 290 24.84 -2.60 13.27
C PRO A 290 25.06 -4.07 12.91
N GLY A 291 24.32 -4.99 13.53
CA GLY A 291 24.38 -6.44 13.24
C GLY A 291 23.54 -6.90 12.04
N HIS A 292 22.74 -6.02 11.42
CA HIS A 292 21.80 -6.37 10.36
C HIS A 292 21.81 -5.38 9.18
N PRO A 293 22.98 -5.13 8.54
CA PRO A 293 23.02 -4.33 7.33
C PRO A 293 22.28 -5.04 6.19
N VAL A 294 21.51 -4.29 5.40
CA VAL A 294 20.79 -4.79 4.23
C VAL A 294 21.47 -4.25 2.97
N THR A 295 22.08 -5.14 2.20
CA THR A 295 22.81 -4.78 0.98
C THR A 295 21.91 -4.80 -0.25
N ILE A 296 22.11 -3.83 -1.13
CA ILE A 296 21.50 -3.83 -2.48
C ILE A 296 22.11 -4.97 -3.30
N ASN A 297 21.32 -5.55 -4.21
CA ASN A 297 21.69 -6.72 -5.03
C ASN A 297 22.04 -7.98 -4.22
N GLY A 298 21.77 -7.96 -2.92
CA GLY A 298 21.83 -9.11 -2.04
C GLY A 298 20.62 -10.03 -2.20
N ALA A 299 20.58 -11.02 -1.31
CA ALA A 299 19.49 -11.95 -1.14
C ALA A 299 18.19 -11.29 -0.61
N ARG A 300 17.08 -12.03 -0.59
CA ARG A 300 15.80 -11.52 -0.04
C ARG A 300 15.93 -11.19 1.45
N CYS A 301 15.27 -10.14 1.91
CA CYS A 301 15.26 -9.77 3.32
C CYS A 301 14.10 -10.43 4.08
N SER A 302 14.39 -11.05 5.22
CA SER A 302 13.45 -11.55 6.22
C SER A 302 13.42 -10.56 7.39
N ARG A 303 12.33 -9.81 7.55
CA ARG A 303 12.15 -8.87 8.65
C ARG A 303 11.78 -9.62 9.92
N CYS A 304 12.46 -9.32 11.03
CA CYS A 304 12.11 -9.81 12.35
C CYS A 304 12.06 -8.65 13.36
N ASN A 305 10.92 -8.52 14.05
CA ASN A 305 10.76 -7.61 15.17
C ASN A 305 10.16 -8.38 16.34
N PRO A 306 10.85 -8.52 17.49
CA PRO A 306 10.36 -9.28 18.63
C PRO A 306 9.23 -8.57 19.40
N THR A 307 9.03 -7.27 19.19
CA THR A 307 8.05 -6.44 19.92
C THR A 307 6.75 -6.18 19.15
N CYS A 308 6.80 -6.24 17.82
CA CYS A 308 5.60 -6.20 16.98
C CYS A 308 5.10 -7.63 16.72
N GLY A 309 3.79 -7.79 16.62
CA GLY A 309 3.15 -9.05 16.20
C GLY A 309 3.39 -9.42 14.73
N MET A 310 4.52 -9.03 14.14
CA MET A 310 5.04 -9.65 12.92
C MET A 310 5.29 -11.12 13.28
N PRO A 311 4.54 -12.11 12.77
CA PRO A 311 4.76 -13.49 13.16
C PRO A 311 6.17 -13.88 12.71
N PRO A 312 7.13 -14.05 13.62
CA PRO A 312 8.36 -14.71 13.25
C PRO A 312 7.97 -16.18 13.17
N THR A 313 7.87 -16.73 11.96
CA THR A 313 8.09 -18.16 11.85
C THR A 313 9.53 -18.37 12.34
N GLY A 314 9.67 -18.84 13.59
CA GLY A 314 10.96 -19.01 14.26
C GLY A 314 11.91 -19.96 13.53
N ALA A 315 11.42 -20.67 12.51
CA ALA A 315 12.22 -21.32 11.49
C ALA A 315 12.19 -20.47 10.20
N PRO A 316 13.34 -20.09 9.62
CA PRO A 316 13.35 -19.50 8.29
C PRO A 316 12.58 -20.41 7.33
N LEU A 317 11.96 -19.83 6.29
CA LEU A 317 11.71 -20.56 5.04
C LEU A 317 13.06 -21.13 4.61
N ARG A 318 13.40 -22.34 5.09
CA ARG A 318 14.62 -23.02 4.69
C ARG A 318 14.48 -23.24 3.18
N PRO A 319 15.52 -22.93 2.40
CA PRO A 319 15.50 -23.16 0.98
C PRO A 319 15.14 -24.64 0.73
N SER A 320 14.07 -24.88 -0.03
CA SER A 320 13.71 -26.22 -0.48
C SER A 320 14.77 -26.63 -1.50
N HIS A 321 15.52 -27.72 -1.27
CA HIS A 321 16.62 -28.22 -2.10
C HIS A 321 16.36 -28.18 -3.62
N SER A 322 16.47 -27.00 -4.20
CA SER A 322 16.15 -26.68 -5.58
C SER A 322 17.26 -25.76 -6.06
N PRO A 323 17.76 -25.92 -7.30
CA PRO A 323 18.84 -25.11 -7.84
C PRO A 323 18.54 -23.60 -7.92
N ALA A 324 17.31 -23.16 -7.57
CA ALA A 324 16.90 -21.76 -7.44
C ALA A 324 17.08 -21.16 -6.03
N ASP A 325 17.70 -21.88 -5.09
CA ASP A 325 17.87 -21.45 -3.70
C ASP A 325 18.81 -20.24 -3.59
N ARG A 326 18.22 -19.04 -3.51
CA ARG A 326 18.93 -17.81 -3.15
C ARG A 326 18.92 -17.64 -1.63
N PRO A 327 20.04 -17.18 -1.02
CA PRO A 327 20.09 -16.91 0.42
C PRO A 327 19.00 -15.93 0.86
N ALA A 328 18.79 -15.81 2.17
CA ALA A 328 17.92 -14.79 2.76
C ALA A 328 18.69 -14.04 3.86
N TRP A 329 18.66 -12.71 3.83
CA TRP A 329 19.21 -11.83 4.85
C TRP A 329 18.17 -11.60 5.96
N ARG A 330 18.62 -11.27 7.18
CA ARG A 330 17.72 -10.82 8.26
C ARG A 330 17.87 -9.32 8.46
N CYS A 331 16.75 -8.64 8.71
CA CYS A 331 16.73 -7.24 9.11
C CYS A 331 15.94 -7.07 10.41
N SER A 332 16.48 -6.27 11.31
CA SER A 332 15.82 -5.76 12.51
C SER A 332 16.11 -4.27 12.64
N ASP A 333 15.14 -3.51 13.11
CA ASP A 333 15.35 -2.08 13.40
C ASP A 333 16.11 -1.89 14.71
N THR A 334 16.74 -0.72 14.85
CA THR A 334 17.40 -0.33 16.10
C THR A 334 16.37 -0.15 17.21
N ASN A 335 16.78 -0.38 18.47
CA ASN A 335 15.90 -0.20 19.64
C ASN A 335 15.38 1.25 19.82
N THR A 336 15.91 2.23 19.09
CA THR A 336 15.58 3.66 19.20
C THR A 336 14.74 4.19 18.04
N ALA A 337 14.58 3.42 16.95
CA ALA A 337 13.72 3.79 15.82
C ALA A 337 12.32 3.17 16.00
N PRO A 338 11.24 3.95 16.06
CA PRO A 338 9.90 3.38 16.08
C PRO A 338 9.61 2.68 14.74
N THR A 339 9.24 1.40 14.80
CA THR A 339 8.58 0.71 13.69
C THR A 339 7.13 1.19 13.64
N TYR A 340 6.76 1.89 12.59
CA TYR A 340 5.37 2.30 12.38
C TYR A 340 4.55 1.07 11.96
N HIS A 341 3.94 0.42 12.95
CA HIS A 341 2.73 -0.39 12.71
C HIS A 341 1.58 0.27 13.46
N ALA A 342 0.50 0.58 12.75
CA ALA A 342 -0.72 1.11 13.33
C ALA A 342 -1.47 0.02 14.12
N VAL A 343 -0.89 -0.44 15.24
CA VAL A 343 -1.60 -1.25 16.24
C VAL A 343 -2.16 -0.29 17.29
N ARG A 344 -3.30 0.34 16.99
CA ARG A 344 -4.07 1.04 18.03
C ARG A 344 -4.75 -0.02 18.90
N ARG A 345 -4.16 -0.34 20.06
CA ARG A 345 -4.87 -1.09 21.10
C ARG A 345 -6.14 -0.32 21.48
N SER A 346 -7.30 -0.86 21.10
CA SER A 346 -8.59 -0.40 21.62
C SER A 346 -8.62 -0.72 23.12
N ALA A 347 -8.32 0.27 23.96
CA ALA A 347 -8.60 0.20 25.38
C ALA A 347 -10.10 0.42 25.58
N ARG A 348 -10.84 -0.65 25.87
CA ARG A 348 -12.18 -0.56 26.44
C ARG A 348 -12.09 0.17 27.79
N SER A 349 -12.86 1.25 27.95
CA SER A 349 -13.14 1.88 29.24
C SER A 349 -14.56 1.49 29.68
N PRO A 350 -14.80 1.20 30.97
CA PRO A 350 -16.07 1.49 31.62
C PRO A 350 -16.01 2.83 32.38
N ARG A 351 -17.18 3.46 32.43
CA ARG A 351 -17.48 4.81 32.91
C ARG A 351 -17.38 4.94 34.44
N HIS A 352 -16.85 6.07 34.94
CA HIS A 352 -17.57 7.10 35.72
C HIS A 352 -16.60 8.20 36.21
N ALA A 353 -17.11 9.43 36.28
CA ALA A 353 -16.44 10.75 36.35
C ALA A 353 -16.09 11.22 37.80
N PRO A 354 -15.79 12.51 38.09
CA PRO A 354 -14.84 13.49 37.50
C PRO A 354 -13.94 14.18 38.57
N ALA A 355 -12.80 14.81 38.20
CA ALA A 355 -12.25 16.02 38.87
C ALA A 355 -11.00 16.62 38.18
N SER A 356 -11.15 17.88 37.76
CA SER A 356 -10.21 19.04 37.81
C SER A 356 -8.67 18.92 37.66
N ARG A 357 -8.18 19.73 36.70
CA ARG A 357 -6.96 20.58 36.64
C ARG A 357 -5.62 20.03 36.06
N PRO A 358 -4.82 20.91 35.41
CA PRO A 358 -3.80 20.55 34.41
C PRO A 358 -2.37 20.51 34.99
N TRP A 359 -1.45 19.80 34.33
CA TRP A 359 -0.02 19.82 34.66
C TRP A 359 0.84 20.15 33.43
N THR A 360 1.66 21.17 33.61
CA THR A 360 2.75 21.65 32.75
C THR A 360 4.06 20.90 33.02
N SER A 361 4.89 20.80 31.97
CA SER A 361 6.37 20.72 31.91
C SER A 361 7.13 19.60 32.63
N ALA A 362 8.02 18.89 31.91
CA ALA A 362 9.48 18.89 32.16
C ALA A 362 10.24 17.92 31.23
N LEU A 363 11.31 18.43 30.61
CA LEU A 363 12.42 17.68 29.98
C LEU A 363 13.26 16.95 31.05
N PRO A 364 13.98 15.85 30.72
CA PRO A 364 15.13 15.44 31.52
C PRO A 364 16.46 15.68 30.79
N ASN A 365 17.29 16.54 31.39
CA ASN A 365 18.74 16.55 31.24
C ASN A 365 19.35 15.30 31.90
N TRP A 366 20.31 14.65 31.25
CA TRP A 366 21.23 13.71 31.92
C TRP A 366 22.68 14.11 31.61
N ARG A 367 23.44 14.37 32.69
CA ARG A 367 24.90 14.53 32.70
C ARG A 367 25.52 13.19 33.12
N CYS A 368 26.56 12.74 32.42
CA CYS A 368 27.40 11.61 32.84
C CYS A 368 28.71 12.13 33.43
N THR A 369 29.05 11.67 34.63
CA THR A 369 30.41 11.70 35.22
C THR A 369 31.06 10.32 35.08
N PRO A 370 32.38 10.23 34.85
CA PRO A 370 33.08 8.96 34.69
C PRO A 370 33.38 8.29 36.04
N PRO A 371 33.54 6.96 36.09
CA PRO A 371 33.93 6.25 37.31
C PRO A 371 35.43 6.40 37.59
N ALA A 372 35.76 6.48 38.88
CA ALA A 372 37.13 6.46 39.39
C ALA A 372 37.62 5.02 39.60
N ASN A 373 38.87 4.81 39.16
CA ASN A 373 39.81 3.67 39.34
C ASN A 373 39.37 2.26 38.94
#